data_AF-A0A2W5AWZ6-F1
#
_entry.id   AF-A0A2W5AWZ6-F1
#
_cell.length_a   1.000
_cell.length_b   1.000
_cell.length_c   1.000
_cell.angle_alpha   90.00
_cell.angle_beta   90.00
_cell.angle_gamma   90.00
#
_symmetry.space_group_name_H-M   'P 1'
#
loop_
_entity.id
_entity.type
_entity.pdbx_description
1 polymer ?
#
loop_
_entity_poly.entity_id
_entity_poly.type
_entity_poly.pdbx_seq_one_letter_code
_entity_poly.pdbx_strand_id
1 'polypeptide(L)'
;MERATGRNCGACNSPEVEALFRELLDDSTSYARALAIREHIAQCDSCQERLDSEEVVRALVRKCCGGQRAPQSLRQRISVQITSTEITWG
;
A
#
# COMPACT_ATOMS: atom_id res chain seq x y z
N MET A 1 8.22 26.14 -29.53
CA MET A 1 8.48 25.28 -28.34
C MET A 1 7.24 25.36 -27.46
N GLU A 2 6.24 24.54 -27.79
CA GLU A 2 4.95 24.51 -27.11
C GLU A 2 5.13 23.80 -25.76
N ARG A 3 4.79 24.47 -24.66
CA ARG A 3 4.83 23.86 -23.32
C ARG A 3 3.66 22.90 -23.21
N ALA A 4 3.94 21.59 -23.20
CA ALA A 4 2.96 20.59 -22.81
C ALA A 4 2.65 20.76 -21.32
N THR A 5 1.66 21.59 -21.00
CA THR A 5 1.04 21.61 -19.67
C THR A 5 0.37 20.25 -19.46
N GLY A 6 1.04 19.36 -18.74
CA GLY A 6 0.47 18.08 -18.31
C GLY A 6 -0.83 18.29 -17.53
N ARG A 7 -1.73 17.33 -17.60
CA ARG A 7 -2.98 17.36 -16.82
C ARG A 7 -2.62 17.27 -15.34
N ASN A 8 -2.96 18.30 -14.57
CA ASN A 8 -2.72 18.34 -13.14
C ASN A 8 -4.04 18.60 -12.40
N CYS A 9 -4.35 17.81 -11.38
CA CYS A 9 -5.57 17.95 -10.58
C CYS A 9 -5.56 19.19 -9.66
N GLY A 10 -4.45 19.94 -9.56
CA GLY A 10 -4.32 21.14 -8.74
C GLY A 10 -4.24 20.87 -7.23
N ALA A 11 -4.39 19.62 -6.82
CA ALA A 11 -4.49 19.17 -5.44
C ALA A 11 -3.60 17.96 -5.16
N CYS A 12 -2.49 17.79 -5.89
CA CYS A 12 -1.65 16.58 -5.80
C CYS A 12 -1.22 16.26 -4.35
N ASN A 13 -0.94 17.26 -3.53
CA ASN A 13 -0.50 17.07 -2.14
C ASN A 13 -1.65 17.23 -1.11
N SER A 14 -2.90 17.14 -1.56
CA SER A 14 -4.04 17.27 -0.68
C SER A 14 -4.23 15.99 0.16
N PRO A 15 -4.80 16.09 1.37
CA PRO A 15 -5.01 14.93 2.23
C PRO A 15 -5.90 13.86 1.59
N GLU A 16 -6.77 14.25 0.65
CA GLU A 16 -7.61 13.34 -0.12
C GLU A 16 -6.78 12.46 -1.06
N VAL A 17 -5.85 13.06 -1.81
CA VAL A 17 -4.94 12.30 -2.69
C VAL A 17 -4.02 11.41 -1.85
N GLU A 18 -3.50 11.91 -0.74
CA GLU A 18 -2.69 11.11 0.19
C GLU A 18 -3.46 9.91 0.76
N ALA A 19 -4.75 10.07 1.07
CA ALA A 19 -5.58 8.97 1.53
C ALA A 19 -5.77 7.90 0.45
N LEU A 20 -5.94 8.30 -0.81
CA LEU A 20 -6.05 7.38 -1.94
C LEU A 20 -4.74 6.60 -2.17
N PHE A 21 -3.60 7.27 -2.08
CA PHE A 21 -2.28 6.60 -2.17
C PHE A 21 -2.12 5.56 -1.07
N ARG A 22 -2.46 5.93 0.17
CA ARG A 22 -2.37 5.02 1.32
C ARG A 22 -3.27 3.81 1.16
N GLU A 23 -4.50 4.01 0.70
CA GLU A 23 -5.44 2.94 0.42
C GLU A 23 -4.91 2.04 -0.71
N LEU A 24 -4.47 2.61 -1.83
CA LEU A 24 -3.96 1.84 -2.97
C LEU A 24 -2.73 0.99 -2.61
N LEU A 25 -1.84 1.51 -1.77
CA LEU A 25 -0.60 0.85 -1.37
C LEU A 25 -0.77 -0.04 -0.12
N ASP A 26 -1.98 -0.22 0.37
CA ASP A 26 -2.29 -1.16 1.44
C ASP A 26 -2.56 -2.57 0.87
N ASP A 27 -2.03 -3.60 1.51
CA ASP A 27 -2.16 -4.98 1.04
C ASP A 27 -3.58 -5.57 1.26
N SER A 28 -4.41 -4.93 2.09
CA SER A 28 -5.80 -5.32 2.35
C SER A 28 -6.79 -4.75 1.33
N THR A 29 -6.35 -3.85 0.44
CA THR A 29 -7.21 -3.21 -0.55
C THR A 29 -7.63 -4.18 -1.65
N SER A 30 -8.94 -4.27 -1.87
CA SER A 30 -9.50 -5.13 -2.91
C SER A 30 -9.04 -4.72 -4.31
N TYR A 31 -8.94 -5.68 -5.24
CA TYR A 31 -8.54 -5.43 -6.62
C TYR A 31 -9.42 -4.38 -7.32
N ALA A 32 -10.75 -4.49 -7.16
CA ALA A 32 -11.69 -3.56 -7.77
C ALA A 32 -11.49 -2.12 -7.26
N ARG A 33 -11.22 -1.96 -5.96
CA ARG A 33 -10.96 -0.66 -5.36
C ARG A 33 -9.61 -0.10 -5.82
N ALA A 34 -8.57 -0.91 -5.85
CA ALA A 34 -7.26 -0.52 -6.34
C ALA A 34 -7.32 -0.04 -7.80
N LEU A 35 -8.06 -0.73 -8.66
CA LEU A 35 -8.26 -0.33 -10.05
C LEU A 35 -8.93 1.04 -10.15
N ALA A 36 -10.02 1.27 -9.41
CA ALA A 36 -10.72 2.56 -9.40
C ALA A 36 -9.82 3.71 -8.92
N ILE A 37 -8.96 3.46 -7.91
CA ILE A 37 -8.01 4.48 -7.44
C ILE A 37 -6.95 4.77 -8.50
N ARG A 38 -6.41 3.74 -9.18
CA ARG A 38 -5.44 3.93 -10.28
C ARG A 38 -6.04 4.73 -11.43
N GLU A 39 -7.29 4.45 -11.82
CA GLU A 39 -7.99 5.21 -12.85
C GLU A 39 -8.18 6.69 -12.47
N HIS A 40 -8.40 6.99 -11.19
CA HIS A 40 -8.46 8.36 -10.70
C HIS A 40 -7.09 9.04 -10.75
N ILE A 41 -6.03 8.38 -10.26
CA ILE A 41 -4.67 8.90 -10.25
C ILE A 41 -4.17 9.18 -11.68
N ALA A 42 -4.49 8.31 -12.64
CA ALA A 42 -4.10 8.43 -14.05
C ALA A 42 -4.67 9.68 -14.75
N GLN A 43 -5.64 10.38 -14.15
CA GLN A 43 -6.15 11.66 -14.67
C GLN A 43 -5.19 12.83 -14.41
N CYS A 44 -4.16 12.63 -13.58
CA CYS A 44 -3.16 13.64 -13.27
C CYS A 44 -1.74 13.08 -13.49
N ASP A 45 -1.00 13.69 -14.40
CA ASP A 45 0.35 13.26 -14.78
C ASP A 45 1.30 13.29 -13.57
N SER A 46 1.23 14.35 -12.74
CA SER A 46 2.06 14.46 -11.52
C SER A 46 1.70 13.41 -10.46
N CYS A 47 0.43 13.05 -10.30
CA CYS A 47 0.05 11.98 -9.38
C CYS A 47 0.48 10.61 -9.93
N GLN A 48 0.40 10.39 -11.24
CA GLN A 48 0.85 9.15 -11.87
C GLN A 48 2.37 8.95 -11.69
N GLU A 49 3.18 9.96 -11.99
CA GLU A 49 4.65 9.90 -11.81
C GLU A 49 5.05 9.62 -10.36
N ARG A 50 4.31 10.18 -9.40
CA ARG A 50 4.50 9.91 -7.98
C ARG A 50 4.17 8.47 -7.64
N LEU A 51 3.03 7.95 -8.11
CA LEU A 51 2.64 6.55 -7.87
C LEU A 51 3.71 5.59 -8.40
N ASP A 52 4.20 5.82 -9.62
CA ASP A 52 5.26 4.98 -10.22
C ASP A 52 6.52 4.97 -9.34
N SER A 53 6.91 6.14 -8.81
CA SER A 53 8.05 6.27 -7.90
C SER A 53 7.84 5.52 -6.57
N GLU A 54 6.67 5.67 -5.95
CA GLU A 54 6.31 5.00 -4.70
C GLU A 54 6.32 3.47 -4.85
N GLU A 55 5.81 2.95 -5.98
CA GLU A 55 5.80 1.52 -6.25
C GLU A 55 7.21 0.93 -6.41
N VAL A 56 8.11 1.65 -7.09
CA VAL A 56 9.53 1.25 -7.21
C VAL A 56 10.19 1.20 -5.83
N VAL A 57 9.98 2.23 -5.01
CA VAL A 57 10.53 2.29 -3.64
C VAL A 57 9.96 1.15 -2.79
N ARG A 58 8.65 0.92 -2.83
CA ARG A 58 7.99 -0.16 -2.08
C ARG A 58 8.49 -1.54 -2.51
N ALA A 59 8.71 -1.76 -3.81
CA ALA A 59 9.28 -3.00 -4.32
C ALA A 59 10.72 -3.23 -3.81
N LEU A 60 11.54 -2.17 -3.81
CA LEU A 60 12.89 -2.22 -3.25
C LEU A 60 12.88 -2.53 -1.75
N VAL A 61 12.04 -1.85 -0.97
CA VAL A 61 11.89 -2.10 0.47
C VAL A 61 11.45 -3.53 0.75
N ARG A 62 10.47 -4.05 0.01
CA ARG A 62 10.04 -5.46 0.13
C ARG A 62 11.18 -6.44 -0.15
N LYS A 63 12.00 -6.16 -1.16
CA LYS A 63 13.17 -7.00 -1.49
C LYS A 63 14.23 -6.97 -0.39
N CYS A 64 14.54 -5.80 0.15
CA CYS A 64 15.58 -5.63 1.17
C CYS A 64 15.13 -6.11 2.56
N CYS A 65 13.86 -5.88 2.92
CA CYS A 65 13.35 -6.06 4.28
C CYS A 65 12.40 -7.27 4.43
N GLY A 66 11.84 -7.80 3.34
CA GLY A 66 10.90 -8.93 3.37
C GLY A 66 11.54 -10.30 3.65
N GLY A 67 12.87 -10.37 3.67
CA GLY A 67 13.63 -11.61 3.85
C GLY A 67 13.90 -12.02 5.30
N GLN A 68 13.64 -11.17 6.31
CA GLN A 68 13.80 -11.57 7.70
C GLN A 68 12.68 -12.53 8.10
N ARG A 69 12.93 -13.84 7.94
CA ARG A 69 12.09 -14.87 8.52
C ARG A 69 11.97 -14.62 10.01
N ALA A 70 10.74 -14.43 10.50
CA ALA A 70 10.49 -14.36 11.94
C ALA A 70 11.20 -15.53 12.65
N PRO A 71 11.92 -15.28 13.75
CA PRO A 71 12.62 -16.30 14.51
C PRO A 71 11.69 -17.48 14.82
N GLN A 72 12.19 -18.70 14.71
CA GLN A 72 11.37 -19.91 14.92
C GLN A 72 10.69 -19.92 16.29
N SER A 73 11.38 -19.42 17.32
CA SER A 73 10.84 -19.28 18.68
C SER A 73 9.62 -18.36 18.75
N LEU A 74 9.61 -17.26 18.00
CA LEU A 74 8.46 -16.35 17.93
C LEU A 74 7.29 -17.00 17.21
N ARG A 75 7.56 -17.70 16.10
CA ARG A 75 6.52 -18.45 15.35
C ARG A 75 5.87 -19.52 16.22
N GLN A 76 6.68 -20.32 16.92
CA GLN A 76 6.20 -21.37 17.82
C GLN A 76 5.30 -20.80 18.93
N ARG A 77 5.72 -19.70 19.58
CA ARG A 77 4.93 -19.04 20.61
C ARG A 77 3.58 -18.56 20.07
N ILE A 78 3.56 -17.90 18.91
CA ILE A 78 2.33 -17.39 18.30
C ILE A 78 1.40 -18.55 17.94
N SER A 79 1.91 -19.63 17.33
CA SER A 79 1.12 -20.81 16.99
C SER A 79 0.44 -21.44 18.22
N VAL A 80 1.18 -21.60 19.32
CA VAL A 80 0.61 -22.13 20.59
C VAL A 80 -0.49 -21.24 21.13
N GLN A 81 -0.29 -19.91 21.13
CA GLN A 81 -1.28 -18.96 21.66
C GLN A 81 -2.56 -18.91 20.82
N ILE A 82 -2.47 -18.95 19.49
CA ILE A 82 -3.64 -18.91 18.61
C ILE A 82 -4.47 -20.19 18.71
N THR A 83 -3.83 -21.35 18.88
CA THR A 83 -4.53 -22.64 19.02
C THR A 83 -5.15 -22.84 20.41
N SER A 84 -4.71 -22.08 21.43
CA SER A 84 -5.24 -22.18 22.78
C SER A 84 -6.59 -21.48 22.92
N THR A 85 -7.68 -22.22 22.72
CA THR A 85 -9.02 -21.76 23.12
C THR A 85 -9.26 -22.15 24.58
N GLU A 86 -9.18 -21.19 25.50
CA GLU A 86 -9.64 -21.40 26.88
C GLU A 86 -11.17 -21.55 26.87
N ILE A 87 -11.66 -22.74 27.21
CA ILE A 87 -13.09 -23.00 27.37
C ILE A 87 -13.44 -22.74 28.83
N THR A 88 -13.84 -21.52 29.16
CA THR A 88 -14.38 -21.16 30.46
C THR A 88 -15.88 -21.44 30.48
N TRP A 89 -16.29 -22.54 31.12
CA TRP A 89 -17.69 -22.78 31.44
C TRP A 89 -18.01 -22.10 32.77
N GLY A 90 -19.08 -21.29 32.78
CA GLY A 90 -19.69 -20.66 33.95
C GLY A 90 -21.19 -20.92 33.98
#